data_AF-A0A0K0X8L8-F1
#
_entry.id   AF-A0A0K0X8L8-F1
#
_cell.length_a   1.000
_cell.length_b   1.000
_cell.length_c   1.000
_cell.angle_alpha   90.00
_cell.angle_beta   90.00
_cell.angle_gamma   90.00
#
_symmetry.space_group_name_H-M   'P 1'
#
loop_
_entity.id
_entity.type
_entity.pdbx_description
1 polymer ?
#
loop_
_entity_poly.entity_id
_entity_poly.type
_entity_poly.pdbx_seq_one_letter_code
_entity_poly.pdbx_strand_id
1 'polypeptide(L)'
;MTTGVYEIRDQSGELLDIGYAGSREPFGLRSLLQRLVGEIDTDGLQFRYEQHVQYHTRYIELVLNHRARHDGVLPQRVAERRPLVHGHLSP
;
A
#
# COMPACT_ATOMS: atom_id res chain seq x y z
N MET A 1 -1.81 8.84 -17.25
CA MET A 1 -1.78 8.63 -15.79
C MET A 1 -1.84 7.15 -15.51
N THR A 2 -0.94 6.63 -14.68
CA THR A 2 -0.86 5.19 -14.39
C THR A 2 -1.58 4.90 -13.09
N THR A 3 -2.60 4.03 -13.14
CA THR A 3 -3.30 3.52 -11.96
C THR A 3 -2.69 2.22 -11.48
N GLY A 4 -2.89 1.90 -10.21
CA GLY A 4 -2.43 0.64 -9.65
C GLY A 4 -2.26 0.71 -8.15
N VAL A 5 -1.55 -0.27 -7.62
CA VAL A 5 -1.27 -0.40 -6.18
C VAL A 5 0.23 -0.22 -5.91
N TYR A 6 0.56 0.11 -4.68
CA TYR A 6 1.94 0.17 -4.22
C TYR A 6 2.09 -0.46 -2.85
N GLU A 7 3.33 -0.81 -2.55
CA GLU A 7 3.79 -1.16 -1.21
C GLU A 7 5.09 -0.43 -0.89
N ILE A 8 5.22 0.03 0.35
CA ILE A 8 6.44 0.66 0.88
C ILE A 8 6.91 -0.13 2.09
N ARG A 9 8.21 -0.42 2.11
CA ARG A 9 8.90 -1.10 3.18
C ARG A 9 10.04 -0.25 3.70
N ASP A 10 10.41 -0.49 4.94
CA ASP A 10 11.66 0.02 5.49
C ASP A 10 12.87 -0.77 4.94
N GLN A 11 14.07 -0.44 5.44
CA GLN A 11 15.31 -1.14 5.11
C GLN A 11 15.35 -2.60 5.60
N SER A 12 14.59 -2.96 6.64
CA SER A 12 14.54 -4.32 7.19
C SER A 12 13.59 -5.25 6.40
N GLY A 13 12.75 -4.66 5.56
CA GLY A 13 11.73 -5.35 4.77
C GLY A 13 10.34 -5.35 5.44
N GLU A 14 10.18 -4.67 6.58
CA GLU A 14 8.89 -4.47 7.24
C GLU A 14 7.97 -3.65 6.35
N LEU A 15 6.73 -4.11 6.17
CA LEU A 15 5.75 -3.43 5.35
C LEU A 15 5.12 -2.27 6.11
N LEU A 16 5.51 -1.04 5.75
CA LEU A 16 5.02 0.19 6.35
C LEU A 16 3.69 0.63 5.76
N ASP A 17 3.53 0.46 4.44
CA ASP A 17 2.39 0.99 3.70
C ASP A 17 1.93 0.09 2.55
N ILE A 18 0.61 0.04 2.32
CA ILE A 18 -0.04 -0.48 1.12
C ILE A 18 -1.08 0.57 0.69
N GLY A 19 -1.09 0.94 -0.59
CA GLY A 19 -2.10 1.85 -1.10
C GLY A 19 -2.28 1.73 -2.61
N TYR A 20 -2.95 2.73 -3.19
CA TYR A 20 -3.25 2.75 -4.61
C TYR A 20 -3.24 4.16 -5.19
N ALA A 21 -2.95 4.27 -6.49
CA ALA A 21 -3.18 5.45 -7.30
C ALA A 21 -4.38 5.19 -8.22
N GLY A 22 -5.43 5.99 -8.05
CA GLY A 22 -6.65 5.94 -8.85
C GLY A 22 -6.98 7.29 -9.47
N SER A 23 -8.26 7.56 -9.72
CA SER A 23 -8.74 8.82 -10.31
C SER A 23 -8.44 10.07 -9.48
N ARG A 24 -8.17 9.91 -8.17
CA ARG A 24 -7.86 11.00 -7.24
C ARG A 24 -6.38 11.41 -7.23
N GLU A 25 -5.53 10.68 -7.95
CA GLU A 25 -4.09 10.93 -7.98
C GLU A 25 -3.68 11.52 -9.34
N PRO A 26 -3.64 12.86 -9.49
CA PRO A 26 -3.58 13.58 -10.76
C PRO A 26 -2.35 13.29 -11.62
N PHE A 27 -1.30 12.70 -11.03
CA PHE A 27 -0.07 12.36 -11.74
C PHE A 27 0.30 10.87 -11.63
N GLY A 28 -0.64 10.03 -11.16
CA GLY A 28 -0.51 8.58 -11.10
C GLY A 28 0.53 8.07 -10.09
N LEU A 29 0.85 6.77 -10.19
CA LEU A 29 1.71 6.03 -9.24
C LEU A 29 3.07 6.69 -8.98
N ARG A 30 3.77 7.19 -10.01
CA ARG A 30 5.11 7.74 -9.86
C ARG A 30 5.12 8.94 -8.90
N SER A 31 4.25 9.92 -9.16
CA SER A 31 4.20 11.13 -8.34
C SER A 31 3.68 10.85 -6.94
N LEU A 32 2.75 9.90 -6.80
CA LEU A 32 2.30 9.41 -5.50
C LEU A 32 3.48 8.82 -4.71
N LEU A 33 4.27 7.93 -5.31
CA LEU A 33 5.44 7.33 -4.67
C LEU A 33 6.49 8.39 -4.29
N GLN A 34 6.76 9.36 -5.18
CA GLN A 34 7.68 10.45 -4.87
C GLN A 34 7.21 11.29 -3.67
N ARG A 35 5.91 11.58 -3.59
CA ARG A 35 5.32 12.27 -2.44
C ARG A 35 5.48 11.43 -1.16
N LEU A 36 5.15 10.14 -1.21
CA LEU A 36 5.24 9.25 -0.05
C LEU A 36 6.67 9.07 0.46
N VAL A 37 7.66 8.96 -0.43
CA VAL A 37 9.07 8.91 -0.03
C VAL A 37 9.52 10.19 0.66
N GLY A 38 8.97 11.35 0.27
CA GLY A 38 9.25 12.62 0.96
C GLY A 38 8.50 12.78 2.29
N GLU A 39 7.36 12.11 2.46
CA GLU A 39 6.57 12.11 3.71
C GLU A 39 7.09 11.11 4.74
N ILE A 40 7.60 9.97 4.28
CA ILE A 40 8.16 8.93 5.14
C ILE A 40 9.64 9.25 5.31
N ASP A 41 9.94 10.02 6.35
CA ASP A 41 11.30 10.44 6.72
C ASP A 41 12.08 9.24 7.32
N THR A 42 12.44 8.29 6.47
CA THR A 42 13.15 7.07 6.84
C THR A 42 14.13 6.70 5.73
N ASP A 43 15.37 6.41 6.10
CA ASP A 43 16.39 5.98 5.16
C ASP A 43 16.17 4.53 4.68
N GLY A 44 16.61 4.25 3.46
CA GLY A 44 16.61 2.90 2.91
C GLY A 44 15.23 2.35 2.55
N LEU A 45 14.23 3.21 2.35
CA LEU A 45 12.90 2.79 1.90
C LEU A 45 12.97 1.98 0.60
N GLN A 46 12.25 0.87 0.59
CA GLN A 46 12.06 0.04 -0.58
C GLN A 46 10.61 0.16 -1.02
N PHE A 47 10.37 0.29 -2.33
CA PHE A 47 9.02 0.33 -2.86
C PHE A 47 8.84 -0.70 -3.98
N ARG A 48 7.61 -1.19 -4.12
CA ARG A 48 7.16 -1.82 -5.35
C ARG A 48 5.80 -1.30 -5.73
N TYR A 49 5.48 -1.39 -7.02
CA TYR A 49 4.18 -1.04 -7.54
C TYR A 49 3.72 -2.06 -8.57
N GLU A 50 2.42 -2.14 -8.74
CA GLU A 50 1.76 -2.96 -9.76
C GLU A 50 0.79 -2.06 -10.50
N GLN A 51 0.95 -1.94 -11.83
CA GLN A 51 -0.05 -1.25 -12.64
C GLN A 51 -1.28 -2.12 -12.76
N HIS A 52 -2.42 -1.62 -12.31
CA HIS A 52 -3.66 -2.39 -12.25
C HIS A 52 -4.87 -1.47 -12.43
N VAL A 53 -5.81 -1.88 -13.28
CA VAL A 53 -7.04 -1.11 -13.53
C VAL A 53 -8.04 -1.30 -12.38
N GLN A 54 -8.15 -2.53 -11.85
CA GLN A 54 -8.97 -2.83 -10.67
C GLN A 54 -8.15 -2.63 -9.38
N TYR A 55 -7.52 -1.46 -9.24
CA TYR A 55 -6.59 -1.16 -8.15
C TYR A 55 -7.24 -1.24 -6.75
N HIS A 56 -8.55 -0.99 -6.65
CA HIS A 56 -9.26 -1.05 -5.37
C HIS A 56 -9.40 -2.48 -4.84
N THR A 57 -9.86 -3.41 -5.69
CA THR A 57 -9.92 -4.84 -5.36
C THR A 57 -8.53 -5.37 -5.02
N ARG A 58 -7.54 -5.03 -5.85
CA ARG A 58 -6.15 -5.46 -5.63
C ARG A 58 -5.58 -4.94 -4.31
N TYR A 59 -5.89 -3.70 -3.95
CA TYR A 59 -5.51 -3.12 -2.67
C TYR A 59 -6.12 -3.91 -1.50
N ILE A 60 -7.42 -4.22 -1.57
CA ILE A 60 -8.11 -5.01 -0.54
C ILE A 60 -7.46 -6.39 -0.38
N GLU A 61 -7.15 -7.07 -1.49
CA GLU A 61 -6.47 -8.37 -1.48
C GLU A 61 -5.12 -8.30 -0.75
N LEU A 62 -4.29 -7.31 -1.07
CA LEU A 62 -2.97 -7.14 -0.45
C LEU A 62 -3.08 -6.86 1.04
N VAL A 63 -4.03 -6.01 1.45
CA VAL A 63 -4.28 -5.71 2.87
C VAL A 63 -4.73 -6.96 3.61
N LEU A 64 -5.71 -7.70 3.07
CA LEU A 64 -6.20 -8.94 3.69
C LEU A 64 -5.11 -10.02 3.73
N ASN A 65 -4.25 -10.10 2.71
CA ASN A 65 -3.15 -11.07 2.67
C ASN A 65 -2.10 -10.76 3.73
N HIS A 66 -1.71 -9.48 3.88
CA HIS A 66 -0.80 -9.07 4.95
C HIS A 66 -1.42 -9.41 6.31
N ARG A 67 -2.68 -9.03 6.52
CA ARG A 67 -3.39 -9.23 7.77
C ARG A 67 -3.50 -10.72 8.16
N ALA A 68 -3.76 -11.60 7.20
CA ALA A 68 -3.81 -13.04 7.41
C ALA A 68 -2.46 -13.65 7.81
N ARG A 69 -1.35 -13.06 7.36
CA ARG A 69 0.01 -13.51 7.65
C ARG A 69 0.62 -12.92 8.92
N HIS A 70 0.01 -11.88 9.48
CA HIS A 70 0.51 -11.13 10.64
C HIS A 70 -0.56 -11.03 11.73
N ASP A 71 -1.30 -12.12 11.98
CA ASP A 71 -2.23 -12.26 13.11
C ASP A 71 -3.25 -11.12 13.29
N GLY A 72 -3.80 -10.60 12.19
CA GLY A 72 -4.77 -9.51 12.26
C GLY A 72 -4.18 -8.11 12.19
N VAL A 73 -2.84 -7.97 12.29
CA VAL A 73 -2.15 -6.68 12.28
C VAL A 73 -2.15 -6.08 10.88
N LEU A 74 -2.36 -4.76 10.81
CA LEU A 74 -2.27 -3.98 9.58
C LEU A 74 -0.93 -3.24 9.53
N PRO A 75 -0.41 -2.93 8.33
CA PRO A 75 0.72 -2.02 8.19
C PRO A 75 0.40 -0.69 8.87
N GLN A 76 1.40 -0.08 9.54
CA GLN A 76 1.19 1.10 10.39
C GLN A 76 0.38 2.20 9.68
N ARG A 77 0.81 2.60 8.48
CA ARG A 77 0.15 3.69 7.72
C ARG A 77 -1.21 3.30 7.18
N VAL A 78 -1.45 2.01 6.95
CA VAL A 78 -2.78 1.48 6.62
C VAL A 78 -3.69 1.61 7.83
N ALA A 79 -3.25 1.24 9.03
CA ALA A 79 -4.02 1.37 10.26
C ALA A 79 -4.38 2.84 10.57
N GLU A 80 -3.44 3.76 10.37
CA GLU A 80 -3.63 5.21 10.55
C GLU A 80 -4.74 5.77 9.64
N ARG A 81 -4.80 5.32 8.38
CA ARG A 81 -5.86 5.72 7.44
C ARG A 81 -7.23 5.11 7.76
N ARG A 82 -7.30 4.12 8.66
CA ARG A 82 -8.53 3.41 9.07
C ARG A 82 -9.43 3.01 7.88
N PRO A 83 -8.91 2.29 6.88
CA PRO A 83 -9.69 1.91 5.72
C PRO A 83 -10.75 0.88 6.12
N LEU A 84 -11.95 1.00 5.53
CA LEU A 84 -13.00 0.00 5.66
C LEU A 84 -12.65 -1.21 4.77
N VAL A 85 -11.80 -2.10 5.28
CA VAL A 85 -11.46 -3.38 4.63
C VAL A 85 -12.12 -4.52 5.41
N HIS A 86 -13.19 -5.06 4.86
CA HIS A 86 -13.93 -6.19 5.41
C HIS A 86 -13.51 -7.51 4.74
N GLY A 87 -13.84 -8.65 5.37
CA GLY A 87 -13.47 -9.99 4.90
C GLY A 87 -12.19 -10.51 5.55
N HIS A 88 -11.80 -11.76 5.28
CA HIS A 88 -10.58 -12.44 5.76
C HIS A 88 -10.09 -13.38 4.66
N LEU A 89 -8.77 -13.48 4.46
CA LEU A 89 -8.17 -14.50 3.60
C LEU A 89 -7.58 -15.59 4.50
N SER A 90 -7.98 -16.85 4.28
CA SER A 90 -7.33 -17.98 4.96
C SER A 90 -5.92 -18.18 4.38
N PRO A 91 -4.92 -18.53 5.21
CA PRO A 91 -3.58 -18.88 4.74
C PRO A 91 -3.56 -20.02 3.72
#